data_AF-A0A7C2N4H5-F1
#
_entry.id   AF-A0A7C2N4H5-F1
#
_cell.length_a   1.000
_cell.length_b   1.000
_cell.length_c   1.000
_cell.angle_alpha   90.00
_cell.angle_beta   90.00
_cell.angle_gamma   90.00
#
_symmetry.space_group_name_H-M   'P 1'
#
loop_
_entity.id
_entity.type
_entity.pdbx_description
1 polymer ?
#
loop_
_entity_poly.entity_id
_entity_poly.type
_entity_poly.pdbx_seq_one_letter_code
_entity_poly.pdbx_strand_id
1 'polypeptide(L)'
;MKEQLESLLSRALDALRAEGLSLPDTVAPQVARAKDRAHGDFASNIAMQLAKPAGLAPRAFAERLIAALPQAALLEKVEIAGPGFINFYVRESAVFDVVRQVLGAGGAFGRSAHGAGRKVMIEFVSANPTGPLHVGHGRGAAYGAAVA
;
A
#
# COMPACT_ATOMS: atom_id res chain seq x y z
N MET A 1 5.64 2.06 1.57
CA MET A 1 5.23 3.46 1.39
C MET A 1 3.74 3.62 1.13
N LYS A 2 3.18 3.14 0.02
CA LYS A 2 1.72 3.22 -0.24
C LYS A 2 0.89 2.68 0.93
N GLU A 3 1.13 1.44 1.33
CA GLU A 3 0.42 0.80 2.46
C GLU A 3 0.60 1.54 3.78
N GLN A 4 1.76 2.18 3.99
CA GLN A 4 2.01 3.00 5.18
C GLN A 4 1.16 4.27 5.15
N LEU A 5 1.03 4.94 4.00
CA LEU A 5 0.16 6.10 3.82
C LEU A 5 -1.32 5.73 3.99
N GLU A 6 -1.75 4.59 3.44
CA GLU A 6 -3.11 4.06 3.64
C GLU A 6 -3.36 3.76 5.12
N SER A 7 -2.38 3.18 5.83
CA SER A 7 -2.47 2.94 7.27
C SER A 7 -2.56 4.24 8.08
N LEU A 8 -1.79 5.29 7.71
CA LEU A 8 -1.87 6.60 8.35
C LEU A 8 -3.25 7.23 8.17
N LEU A 9 -3.81 7.15 6.95
CA LEU A 9 -5.16 7.64 6.67
C LEU A 9 -6.21 6.86 7.46
N SER A 10 -6.11 5.54 7.53
CA SER A 10 -7.04 4.72 8.33
C SER A 10 -7.02 5.14 9.80
N ARG A 11 -5.84 5.34 10.39
CA ARG A 11 -5.71 5.80 11.78
C ARG A 11 -6.32 7.18 11.99
N ALA A 12 -6.13 8.10 11.05
CA ALA A 12 -6.72 9.43 11.13
C ALA A 12 -8.25 9.38 11.01
N LEU A 13 -8.80 8.52 10.15
CA LEU A 13 -10.25 8.29 10.06
C LEU A 13 -10.80 7.69 11.36
N ASP A 14 -10.10 6.75 11.98
CA ASP A 14 -10.49 6.16 13.26
C ASP A 14 -10.52 7.21 14.38
N ALA A 15 -9.55 8.13 14.41
CA ALA A 15 -9.56 9.26 15.33
C ALA A 15 -10.78 10.17 15.11
N LEU A 16 -11.11 10.52 13.86
CA LEU A 16 -12.29 11.33 13.55
C LEU A 16 -13.61 10.64 13.89
N ARG A 17 -13.69 9.30 13.75
CA ARG A 17 -14.83 8.51 14.22
C ARG A 17 -14.98 8.60 15.74
N ALA A 18 -13.87 8.50 16.48
CA ALA A 18 -13.87 8.62 17.93
C ALA A 18 -14.30 10.03 18.42
N GLU A 19 -14.08 11.07 17.61
CA GLU A 19 -14.60 12.43 17.84
C GLU A 19 -16.10 12.60 17.50
N GLY A 20 -16.78 11.53 17.07
CA GLY A 20 -18.21 11.54 16.76
C GLY A 20 -18.55 11.87 15.31
N LEU A 21 -17.57 11.91 14.40
CA LEU A 21 -17.84 12.10 12.98
C LEU A 21 -18.40 10.80 12.36
N SER A 22 -19.61 10.86 11.82
CA SER A 22 -20.26 9.71 11.18
C SER A 22 -19.63 9.45 9.81
N LEU A 23 -18.84 8.38 9.71
CA LEU A 23 -18.14 7.98 8.48
C LEU A 23 -18.46 6.51 8.16
N PRO A 24 -18.78 6.16 6.90
CA PRO A 24 -19.05 4.79 6.50
C PRO A 24 -17.77 3.93 6.57
N ASP A 25 -17.89 2.71 7.08
CA ASP A 25 -16.77 1.75 7.15
C ASP A 25 -16.48 1.05 5.82
N THR A 26 -17.35 1.23 4.83
CA THR A 26 -17.22 0.61 3.50
C THR A 26 -16.17 1.29 2.62
N VAL A 27 -15.72 2.49 2.98
CA VAL A 27 -14.76 3.27 2.19
C VAL A 27 -13.37 3.17 2.82
N ALA A 28 -12.52 2.33 2.23
CA ALA A 28 -11.12 2.21 2.61
C ALA A 28 -10.26 3.30 1.93
N PRO A 29 -9.27 3.89 2.64
CA PRO A 29 -8.32 4.79 2.02
C PRO A 29 -7.57 4.11 0.89
N GLN A 30 -7.53 4.78 -0.26
CA GLN A 30 -6.70 4.36 -1.39
C GLN A 30 -5.68 5.43 -1.69
N VAL A 31 -4.43 5.01 -1.86
CA VAL A 31 -3.32 5.88 -2.23
C VAL A 31 -2.75 5.42 -3.57
N ALA A 32 -2.55 6.36 -4.49
CA ALA A 32 -1.93 6.11 -5.78
C ALA A 32 -0.69 6.99 -5.95
N ARG A 33 0.24 6.61 -6.83
CA ARG A 33 1.30 7.55 -7.23
C ARG A 33 0.67 8.75 -7.90
N ALA A 34 1.18 9.94 -7.59
CA ALA A 34 0.77 11.14 -8.30
C ALA A 34 1.19 11.03 -9.78
N LYS A 35 0.31 11.48 -10.69
CA LYS A 35 0.61 11.49 -12.13
C LYS A 35 1.63 12.57 -12.49
N ASP A 36 1.60 13.68 -11.76
CA ASP A 36 2.50 14.81 -11.90
C ASP A 36 3.28 14.99 -10.60
N ARG A 37 4.61 15.18 -10.71
CA ARG A 37 5.50 15.39 -9.57
C ARG A 37 5.22 16.72 -8.86
N ALA A 38 4.61 17.69 -9.55
CA ALA A 38 4.13 18.93 -8.95
C ALA A 38 2.98 18.71 -7.93
N HIS A 39 2.42 17.49 -7.88
CA HIS A 39 1.39 17.08 -6.93
C HIS A 39 1.90 16.06 -5.91
N GLY A 40 3.22 16.04 -5.68
CA GLY A 40 3.87 15.14 -4.73
C GLY A 40 4.18 13.77 -5.31
N ASP A 41 4.46 12.82 -4.43
CA ASP A 41 4.82 11.44 -4.80
C ASP A 41 3.58 10.54 -4.85
N PHE A 42 2.62 10.82 -3.97
CA PHE A 42 1.39 10.06 -3.83
C PHE A 42 0.19 10.98 -3.63
N ALA A 43 -0.99 10.51 -4.00
CA ALA A 43 -2.23 11.24 -3.82
C ALA A 43 -3.38 10.31 -3.37
N SER A 44 -4.36 10.90 -2.68
CA SER A 44 -5.62 10.24 -2.32
C SER A 44 -6.81 11.18 -2.54
N ASN A 45 -7.93 10.63 -3.02
CA ASN A 45 -9.21 11.32 -3.15
C ASN A 45 -10.18 11.00 -2.01
N ILE A 46 -9.71 10.36 -0.94
CA ILE A 46 -10.55 9.88 0.17
C ILE A 46 -11.42 10.98 0.77
N ALA A 47 -10.91 12.21 0.84
CA ALA A 47 -11.67 13.33 1.34
C ALA A 47 -12.91 13.65 0.50
N MET A 48 -12.83 13.51 -0.83
CA MET A 48 -13.98 13.71 -1.71
C MET A 48 -15.03 12.62 -1.56
N GLN A 49 -14.61 11.40 -1.23
CA GLN A 49 -15.52 10.27 -1.02
C GLN A 49 -16.27 10.38 0.32
N LEU A 50 -15.59 10.87 1.36
CA LEU A 50 -16.10 10.90 2.73
C LEU A 50 -16.72 12.23 3.17
N ALA A 51 -16.48 13.31 2.44
CA ALA A 51 -17.00 14.63 2.79
C ALA A 51 -18.53 14.72 2.86
N LYS A 52 -19.23 14.13 1.88
CA LYS A 52 -20.70 14.12 1.87
C LYS A 52 -21.28 13.35 3.07
N PRO A 53 -20.85 12.11 3.36
CA PRO A 53 -21.23 11.42 4.60
C PRO A 53 -20.91 12.20 5.88
N ALA A 54 -19.77 12.91 5.90
CA ALA A 54 -19.36 13.74 7.03
C ALA A 54 -20.13 15.06 7.16
N GLY A 55 -20.99 15.42 6.21
CA GLY A 55 -21.70 16.70 6.19
C GLY A 55 -20.80 17.92 5.98
N LEU A 56 -19.62 17.74 5.37
CA LEU A 56 -18.61 18.79 5.19
C LEU A 56 -18.31 19.03 3.72
N ALA A 57 -17.78 20.22 3.40
CA ALA A 57 -17.19 20.47 2.09
C ALA A 57 -15.90 19.62 1.92
N PRO A 58 -15.58 19.10 0.72
CA PRO A 58 -14.44 18.19 0.56
C PRO A 58 -13.09 18.76 0.99
N ARG A 59 -12.87 20.06 0.77
CA ARG A 59 -11.67 20.74 1.24
C ARG A 59 -11.61 20.85 2.77
N ALA A 60 -12.73 21.20 3.41
CA ALA A 60 -12.82 21.28 4.88
C ALA A 60 -12.62 19.90 5.54
N PHE A 61 -13.16 18.83 4.93
CA PHE A 61 -12.89 17.48 5.39
C PHE A 61 -11.43 17.08 5.20
N ALA A 62 -10.81 17.43 4.07
CA ALA A 62 -9.39 17.18 3.84
C ALA A 62 -8.50 17.90 4.88
N GLU A 63 -8.80 19.15 5.23
CA GLU A 63 -8.09 19.90 6.28
C GLU A 63 -8.20 19.19 7.63
N ARG A 64 -9.41 18.78 8.02
CA ARG A 64 -9.65 18.05 9.27
C ARG A 64 -8.93 16.70 9.29
N LEU A 65 -8.94 15.98 8.17
CA LEU A 65 -8.26 14.69 8.05
C LEU A 65 -6.74 14.84 8.14
N ILE A 66 -6.16 15.87 7.51
CA ILE A 66 -4.73 16.15 7.61
C ILE A 66 -4.35 16.55 9.04
N ALA A 67 -5.18 17.34 9.72
CA ALA A 67 -4.96 17.71 11.12
C ALA A 67 -4.98 16.49 12.06
N ALA A 68 -5.77 15.46 11.73
CA ALA A 68 -5.84 14.20 12.47
C ALA A 68 -4.74 13.19 12.07
N LEU A 69 -3.89 13.48 11.08
CA LEU A 69 -2.80 12.58 10.71
C LEU A 69 -1.76 12.51 11.84
N PRO A 70 -1.37 11.31 12.28
CA PRO A 70 -0.29 11.17 13.24
C PRO A 70 1.04 11.62 12.59
N GLN A 71 1.96 12.14 13.40
CA GLN A 71 3.29 12.47 12.90
C GLN A 71 3.96 11.22 12.32
N ALA A 72 4.49 11.36 11.11
CA ALA A 72 5.16 10.29 10.40
C ALA A 72 6.49 10.76 9.84
N ALA A 73 7.57 10.07 10.20
CA ALA A 73 8.92 10.38 9.73
C ALA A 73 9.06 10.28 8.19
N LEU A 74 8.18 9.52 7.53
CA LEU A 74 8.18 9.37 6.08
C LEU A 74 7.67 10.62 5.34
N LEU A 75 6.87 11.48 5.97
CA LEU A 75 6.24 12.64 5.32
C LEU A 75 7.11 13.88 5.46
N GLU A 76 7.38 14.53 4.34
CA GLU A 76 7.95 15.88 4.30
C GLU A 76 6.86 16.92 4.49
N LYS A 77 5.79 16.83 3.69
CA LYS A 77 4.60 17.68 3.79
C LYS A 77 3.39 16.98 3.15
N VAL A 78 2.21 17.52 3.46
CA VAL A 78 0.93 17.10 2.87
C VAL A 78 0.19 18.35 2.42
N GLU A 79 -0.35 18.34 1.20
CA GLU A 79 -1.03 19.49 0.61
C GLU A 79 -2.42 19.11 0.08
N ILE A 80 -3.34 20.07 0.07
CA ILE A 80 -4.69 19.88 -0.48
C ILE A 80 -4.80 20.59 -1.83
N ALA A 81 -4.96 19.80 -2.89
CA ALA A 81 -5.15 20.30 -4.24
C ALA A 81 -6.63 20.28 -4.66
N GLY A 82 -7.01 21.32 -5.41
CA GLY A 82 -8.34 21.46 -6.00
C GLY A 82 -9.47 21.26 -4.99
N PRO A 83 -10.47 20.41 -5.29
CA PRO A 83 -11.65 20.24 -4.45
C PRO A 83 -11.36 19.50 -3.14
N GLY A 84 -10.26 18.75 -3.03
CA GLY A 84 -9.98 17.92 -1.85
C GLY A 84 -9.06 16.73 -2.12
N PHE A 85 -8.19 16.79 -3.14
CA PHE A 85 -7.13 15.79 -3.29
C PHE A 85 -6.07 16.01 -2.23
N ILE A 86 -5.69 14.95 -1.52
CA ILE A 86 -4.62 14.98 -0.54
C ILE A 86 -3.36 14.47 -1.22
N ASN A 87 -2.38 15.36 -1.38
CA ASN A 87 -1.09 15.09 -2.00
C ASN A 87 -0.03 14.91 -0.91
N PHE A 88 0.74 13.84 -1.00
CA PHE A 88 1.80 13.49 -0.05
C PHE A 88 3.17 13.65 -0.70
N TYR A 89 4.06 14.35 0.00
CA TYR A 89 5.45 14.50 -0.35
C TYR A 89 6.27 13.68 0.66
N VAL A 90 7.01 12.70 0.17
CA VAL A 90 7.76 11.75 0.99
C VAL A 90 9.20 12.24 1.11
N ARG A 91 9.77 12.16 2.31
CA ARG A 91 11.17 12.54 2.52
C ARG A 91 12.08 11.64 1.70
N GLU A 92 13.09 12.24 1.07
CA GLU A 92 14.11 11.50 0.34
C GLU A 92 14.82 10.45 1.23
N SER A 93 15.07 10.78 2.50
CA SER A 93 15.64 9.85 3.47
C SER A 93 14.80 8.58 3.66
N ALA A 94 13.47 8.69 3.60
CA ALA A 94 12.57 7.56 3.75
C ALA A 94 12.63 6.61 2.54
N VAL A 95 13.02 7.11 1.37
CA VAL A 95 13.25 6.28 0.17
C VAL A 95 14.44 5.35 0.37
N PHE A 96 15.48 5.83 1.06
CA PHE A 96 16.69 5.05 1.30
C PHE A 96 16.60 4.08 2.48
N ASP A 97 15.57 4.16 3.31
CA ASP A 97 15.39 3.24 4.44
C ASP A 97 15.28 1.78 3.98
N VAL A 98 14.72 1.53 2.80
CA VAL A 98 14.66 0.17 2.22
C VAL A 98 16.07 -0.38 1.98
N VAL A 99 17.04 0.44 1.60
CA VAL A 99 18.42 0.00 1.37
C VAL A 99 19.03 -0.48 2.69
N ARG A 100 18.81 0.27 3.78
CA ARG A 100 19.25 -0.13 5.12
C ARG A 100 18.59 -1.44 5.56
N GLN A 101 17.30 -1.61 5.28
CA GLN A 101 16.57 -2.85 5.58
C GLN A 101 17.12 -4.04 4.79
N VAL A 102 17.38 -3.87 3.48
CA VAL A 102 17.98 -4.89 2.62
C VAL A 102 19.35 -5.30 3.15
N LEU A 103 20.21 -4.34 3.44
CA LEU A 103 21.56 -4.60 3.96
C LEU A 103 21.52 -5.27 5.34
N GLY A 104 20.61 -4.85 6.22
CA GLY A 104 20.44 -5.43 7.55
C GLY A 104 19.86 -6.84 7.54
N ALA A 105 18.93 -7.13 6.63
CA ALA A 105 18.34 -8.46 6.48
C ALA A 105 19.23 -9.43 5.68
N GLY A 106 20.14 -8.91 4.85
CA GLY A 106 21.07 -9.70 4.05
C GLY A 106 20.36 -10.76 3.20
N GLY A 107 20.84 -12.00 3.23
CA GLY A 107 20.25 -13.13 2.50
C GLY A 107 18.84 -13.55 2.98
N ALA A 108 18.34 -12.97 4.08
CA ALA A 108 16.97 -13.17 4.53
C ALA A 108 15.99 -12.11 3.99
N PHE A 109 16.47 -11.05 3.32
CA PHE A 109 15.60 -10.05 2.71
C PHE A 109 14.64 -10.71 1.71
N GLY A 110 13.36 -10.32 1.76
CA GLY A 110 12.30 -10.89 0.93
C GLY A 110 11.71 -12.21 1.45
N ARG A 111 12.26 -12.81 2.51
CA ARG A 111 11.59 -13.93 3.20
C ARG A 111 10.40 -13.40 4.01
N SER A 112 9.33 -14.18 4.05
CA SER A 112 8.10 -13.84 4.77
C SER A 112 7.62 -15.01 5.62
N ALA A 113 7.10 -14.71 6.81
CA ALA A 113 6.36 -15.68 7.62
C ALA A 113 4.87 -15.76 7.21
N HIS A 114 4.47 -15.10 6.12
CA HIS A 114 3.12 -15.17 5.62
C HIS A 114 2.74 -16.61 5.27
N GLY A 115 1.76 -17.15 5.98
CA GLY A 115 1.35 -18.55 5.85
C GLY A 115 2.16 -19.54 6.66
N ALA A 116 2.96 -19.09 7.63
CA ALA A 116 3.56 -19.95 8.65
C ALA A 116 2.51 -20.89 9.26
N GLY A 117 2.85 -22.18 9.39
CA GLY A 117 1.95 -23.22 9.87
C GLY A 117 0.98 -23.77 8.81
N ARG A 118 0.90 -23.19 7.60
CA ARG A 118 0.11 -23.73 6.49
C ARG A 118 0.98 -24.62 5.60
N LYS A 119 0.44 -25.73 5.14
CA LYS A 119 1.07 -26.61 4.14
C LYS A 119 0.50 -26.29 2.76
N VAL A 120 1.37 -26.21 1.76
CA VAL A 120 0.99 -26.04 0.35
C VAL A 120 1.63 -27.18 -0.43
N MET A 121 0.83 -27.89 -1.23
CA MET A 121 1.32 -28.90 -2.17
C MET A 121 1.42 -28.26 -3.54
N ILE A 122 2.61 -28.32 -4.14
CA ILE A 122 2.87 -27.82 -5.49
C ILE A 122 3.25 -29.02 -6.34
N GLU A 123 2.34 -29.43 -7.22
CA GLU A 123 2.58 -30.47 -8.21
C GLU A 123 2.93 -29.81 -9.55
N PHE A 124 4.04 -30.23 -10.16
CA PHE A 124 4.49 -29.69 -11.44
C PHE A 124 5.31 -30.72 -12.22
N VAL A 125 5.56 -30.41 -13.50
CA VAL A 125 6.07 -31.33 -14.54
C VAL A 125 5.05 -32.40 -14.94
N SER A 126 4.66 -33.30 -14.03
CA SER A 126 3.70 -34.40 -14.21
C SER A 126 3.70 -35.02 -15.61
N ALA A 127 4.90 -35.21 -16.17
CA ALA A 127 5.07 -35.70 -17.53
C ALA A 127 4.78 -37.20 -17.58
N ASN A 128 4.10 -37.65 -18.62
CA ASN A 128 3.94 -39.08 -18.85
C ASN A 128 5.33 -39.72 -19.02
N PRO A 129 5.59 -40.90 -18.41
CA PRO A 129 6.90 -41.57 -18.47
C PRO A 129 7.17 -42.24 -19.82
N THR A 130 6.56 -41.73 -20.89
CA THR A 130 6.63 -42.26 -22.26
C THR A 130 7.22 -41.20 -23.17
N GLY A 131 8.43 -41.45 -23.68
CA GLY A 131 9.11 -40.55 -24.61
C GLY A 131 9.94 -39.44 -23.94
N PRO A 132 10.66 -38.65 -24.73
CA PRO A 132 11.55 -37.60 -24.22
C PRO A 132 10.78 -36.38 -23.72
N LEU A 133 11.34 -35.68 -22.74
CA LEU A 133 10.85 -34.35 -22.34
C LEU A 133 11.04 -33.34 -23.49
N HIS A 134 10.23 -32.30 -23.46
CA HIS A 134 10.24 -31.23 -24.46
C HIS A 134 10.09 -29.87 -23.76
N VAL A 135 10.24 -28.78 -24.51
CA VAL A 135 10.24 -27.40 -23.96
C VAL A 135 9.02 -27.07 -23.08
N GLY A 136 7.83 -27.60 -23.41
CA GLY A 136 6.63 -27.45 -22.55
C GLY A 136 6.80 -28.02 -21.14
N HIS A 137 7.43 -29.19 -21.00
CA HIS A 137 7.76 -29.79 -19.69
C HIS A 137 8.80 -28.94 -18.95
N GLY A 138 9.81 -28.43 -19.67
CA GLY A 138 10.82 -27.53 -19.10
C GLY A 138 10.21 -26.24 -18.53
N ARG A 139 9.23 -25.65 -19.22
CA ARG A 139 8.48 -24.50 -18.70
C ARG A 139 7.71 -24.86 -17.42
N GLY A 140 7.04 -26.01 -17.41
CA GLY A 140 6.34 -26.52 -16.21
C GLY A 140 7.29 -26.74 -15.04
N ALA A 141 8.48 -27.29 -15.30
CA ALA A 141 9.55 -27.48 -14.33
C ALA A 141 10.01 -26.15 -13.73
N ALA A 142 10.38 -25.19 -14.58
CA ALA A 142 10.89 -23.90 -14.14
C ALA A 142 9.86 -23.10 -13.34
N TYR A 143 8.60 -23.07 -13.79
CA TYR A 143 7.54 -22.35 -13.09
C TYR A 143 7.22 -22.98 -11.73
N GLY A 144 7.02 -24.29 -11.68
CA GLY A 144 6.70 -24.97 -10.42
C GLY A 144 7.82 -24.86 -9.40
N ALA A 145 9.08 -25.01 -9.84
CA ALA A 145 10.25 -24.83 -8.97
C ALA A 145 10.42 -23.38 -8.47
N ALA A 146 10.00 -22.37 -9.23
CA ALA A 146 10.07 -20.97 -8.80
C ALA A 146 8.94 -20.58 -7.82
N VAL A 147 7.81 -21.29 -7.86
CA VAL A 147 6.68 -21.08 -6.92
C VAL A 147 6.89 -21.81 -5.59
N ALA A 148 7.66 -22.91 -5.58
CA ALA A 148 7.99 -23.72 -4.40
C ALA A 148 9.00 -23.06 -3.47
#